data_AF-A0A7V8X7K9-F1
#
_entry.id   AF-A0A7V8X7K9-F1
#
_cell.length_a   1.000
_cell.length_b   1.000
_cell.length_c   1.000
_cell.angle_alpha   90.00
_cell.angle_beta   90.00
_cell.angle_gamma   90.00
#
_symmetry.space_group_name_H-M   'P 1'
#
loop_
_entity.id
_entity.type
_entity.pdbx_description
1 polymer ?
#
loop_
_entity_poly.entity_id
_entity_poly.type
_entity_poly.pdbx_seq_one_letter_code
_entity_poly.pdbx_strand_id
1 'polypeptide(L)'
;MKGISLKLTWFGHSAFLLDDGEHTVLIDPFLSGNPAHQTDPESVSPDTILLTHAHNDHVGDTIDIAKRANSQVIATFELGTWLSMQGVEGATPANHGGTVEFAGGTVKLTPAWHTSSYQLEDGTFVAPGIPAGMVIRFGGKTIYAAGDTALFLDMQLIAEEQLDVALLPIGDHFTMGPDDALRAVSMLRPGIVVPCHYNTFPPIEQPVDTFRSRVESETASRVFVLEPGGVLDLTTA
;
A
#
# COMPACT_ATOMS: atom_id res chain seq x y z
N MET A 1 17.03 26.11 4.20
CA MET A 1 15.87 25.19 4.25
C MET A 1 16.43 23.81 3.99
N LYS A 2 16.39 22.88 4.97
CA LYS A 2 16.68 21.47 4.68
C LYS A 2 15.60 21.02 3.69
N GLY A 3 15.99 20.52 2.52
CA GLY A 3 15.02 19.95 1.58
C GLY A 3 14.31 18.78 2.27
N ILE A 4 13.01 18.65 2.05
CA ILE A 4 12.22 17.52 2.55
C ILE A 4 12.76 16.26 1.86
N SER A 5 13.28 15.31 2.64
CA SER A 5 13.80 14.02 2.14
C SER A 5 12.71 12.97 2.33
N LEU A 6 12.16 12.38 1.27
CA LEU A 6 11.14 11.33 1.38
C LEU A 6 11.75 9.99 0.96
N LYS A 7 11.76 9.01 1.87
CA LYS A 7 12.21 7.64 1.60
C LYS A 7 11.02 6.70 1.56
N LEU A 8 11.07 5.76 0.62
CA LEU A 8 10.15 4.63 0.51
C LEU A 8 10.95 3.35 0.73
N THR A 9 10.62 2.60 1.78
CA THR A 9 11.13 1.24 2.02
C THR A 9 10.08 0.23 1.62
N TRP A 10 10.46 -0.82 0.87
CA TRP A 10 9.56 -1.93 0.56
C TRP A 10 9.94 -3.15 1.40
N PHE A 11 9.06 -3.63 2.27
CA PHE A 11 9.31 -4.84 3.08
C PHE A 11 8.88 -6.14 2.38
N GLY A 12 8.62 -6.09 1.07
CA GLY A 12 8.06 -7.22 0.33
C GLY A 12 6.54 -7.28 0.41
N HIS A 13 5.94 -8.10 -0.45
CA HIS A 13 4.50 -8.20 -0.62
C HIS A 13 3.86 -6.82 -0.87
N SER A 14 2.92 -6.36 -0.04
CA SER A 14 2.30 -5.03 -0.12
C SER A 14 2.71 -4.08 1.03
N ALA A 15 3.73 -4.44 1.81
CA ALA A 15 4.15 -3.68 2.99
C ALA A 15 5.19 -2.60 2.65
N PHE A 16 4.88 -1.34 2.96
CA PHE A 16 5.75 -0.18 2.66
C PHE A 16 5.87 0.78 3.83
N LEU A 17 7.04 1.41 3.99
CA LEU A 17 7.25 2.52 4.92
C LEU A 17 7.66 3.78 4.15
N LEU A 18 6.90 4.85 4.34
CA LEU A 18 7.25 6.21 3.94
C LEU A 18 7.82 6.96 5.15
N ASP A 19 8.93 7.67 4.95
CA ASP A 19 9.62 8.42 6.00
C ASP A 19 10.12 9.75 5.42
N ASP A 20 9.61 10.88 5.94
CA ASP A 20 10.04 12.23 5.53
C ASP A 20 11.12 12.85 6.44
N GLY A 21 11.59 12.07 7.43
CA GLY A 21 12.54 12.45 8.47
C GLY A 21 11.91 13.06 9.72
N GLU A 22 10.62 13.39 9.70
CA GLU A 22 9.84 13.90 10.85
C GLU A 22 8.66 13.00 11.19
N HIS A 23 7.96 12.52 10.16
CA HIS A 23 6.81 11.62 10.24
C HIS A 23 7.01 10.36 9.42
N THR A 24 6.29 9.31 9.81
CA THR A 24 6.35 7.99 9.18
C THR A 24 4.97 7.41 8.94
N VAL A 25 4.78 6.83 7.76
CA VAL A 25 3.53 6.20 7.31
C VAL A 25 3.82 4.77 6.87
N LEU A 26 3.22 3.80 7.55
CA LEU A 26 3.33 2.39 7.25
C LEU A 26 2.08 1.94 6.50
N ILE A 27 2.23 1.18 5.42
CA ILE A 27 1.14 0.70 4.56
C ILE A 27 1.11 -0.82 4.64
N ASP A 28 -0.07 -1.40 4.86
CA ASP A 28 -0.36 -2.85 4.86
C ASP A 28 0.74 -3.70 5.54
N PRO A 29 0.95 -3.58 6.86
CA PRO A 29 2.13 -4.07 7.56
C PRO A 29 2.13 -5.58 7.81
N PHE A 30 2.18 -6.38 6.75
CA PHE A 30 2.51 -7.80 6.82
C PHE A 30 4.02 -8.00 6.91
N LEU A 31 4.53 -7.98 8.15
CA LEU A 31 5.95 -8.08 8.47
C LEU A 31 6.28 -9.46 9.04
N SER A 32 5.54 -9.91 10.07
CA SER A 32 5.67 -11.24 10.64
C SER A 32 5.16 -12.30 9.69
N GLY A 33 5.98 -13.34 9.47
CA GLY A 33 5.59 -14.45 8.61
C GLY A 33 5.62 -14.15 7.11
N ASN A 34 6.03 -12.94 6.71
CA ASN A 34 6.26 -12.61 5.31
C ASN A 34 7.51 -13.36 4.79
N PRO A 35 7.33 -14.32 3.86
CA PRO A 35 8.45 -15.14 3.38
C PRO A 35 9.40 -14.37 2.44
N ALA A 36 8.97 -13.24 1.87
CA ALA A 36 9.82 -12.42 1.02
C ALA A 36 10.85 -11.64 1.85
N HIS A 37 10.47 -11.21 3.06
CA HIS A 37 11.36 -10.51 3.98
C HIS A 37 10.80 -10.55 5.40
N GLN A 38 11.60 -11.07 6.33
CA GLN A 38 11.24 -11.02 7.74
C GLN A 38 11.74 -9.70 8.34
N THR A 39 10.80 -8.80 8.60
CA THR A 39 11.03 -7.60 9.40
C THR A 39 10.48 -7.84 10.80
N ASP A 40 11.25 -7.53 11.84
CA ASP A 40 10.74 -7.51 13.20
C ASP A 40 9.73 -6.36 13.35
N PRO A 41 8.45 -6.62 13.63
CA PRO A 41 7.46 -5.56 13.84
C PRO A 41 7.86 -4.58 14.94
N GLU A 42 8.66 -5.03 15.92
CA GLU A 42 9.15 -4.17 16.99
C GLU A 42 10.09 -3.07 16.50
N SER A 43 10.71 -3.25 15.33
CA SER A 43 11.66 -2.30 14.75
C SER A 43 11.01 -1.08 14.08
N VAL A 44 9.70 -1.11 13.85
CA VAL A 44 8.93 0.01 13.27
C VAL A 44 8.03 0.65 14.33
N SER A 45 7.87 1.97 14.30
CA SER A 45 6.98 2.70 15.22
C SER A 45 6.34 3.88 14.49
N PRO A 46 5.46 3.63 13.52
CA PRO A 46 4.97 4.66 12.62
C PRO A 46 3.99 5.62 13.32
N ASP A 47 3.92 6.87 12.88
CA ASP A 47 2.86 7.80 13.30
C ASP A 47 1.50 7.35 12.78
N THR A 48 1.47 6.85 11.53
CA THR A 48 0.25 6.47 10.81
C THR A 48 0.40 5.10 10.16
N ILE A 49 -0.65 4.29 10.24
CA ILE A 49 -0.81 3.07 9.45
C ILE A 49 -1.98 3.28 8.48
N LEU A 50 -1.74 2.97 7.22
CA LEU A 50 -2.73 2.99 6.16
C LEU A 50 -3.03 1.54 5.75
N LEU A 51 -4.29 1.13 5.87
CA LEU A 51 -4.68 -0.26 5.66
C LEU A 51 -5.73 -0.38 4.55
N THR A 52 -5.34 -1.02 3.46
CA THR A 52 -6.13 -1.10 2.22
C THR A 52 -7.36 -1.99 2.38
N HIS A 53 -7.20 -3.15 3.01
CA HIS A 53 -8.27 -4.11 3.22
C HIS A 53 -7.93 -5.14 4.30
N ALA A 54 -8.86 -6.07 4.55
CA ALA A 54 -8.84 -6.92 5.72
C ALA A 54 -8.12 -8.27 5.55
N HIS A 55 -7.58 -8.63 4.38
CA HIS A 55 -6.87 -9.92 4.26
C HIS A 55 -5.65 -9.97 5.20
N ASN A 56 -5.36 -11.17 5.70
CA ASN A 56 -4.35 -11.37 6.76
C ASN A 56 -2.95 -10.90 6.34
N ASP A 57 -2.62 -11.00 5.06
CA ASP A 57 -1.38 -10.53 4.41
C ASP A 57 -1.34 -9.03 4.12
N HIS A 58 -2.37 -8.29 4.53
CA HIS A 58 -2.39 -6.82 4.55
C HIS A 58 -2.59 -6.27 5.96
N VAL A 59 -3.51 -6.84 6.75
CA VAL A 59 -3.66 -6.51 8.17
C VAL A 59 -2.36 -6.79 8.91
N GLY A 60 -1.76 -7.97 8.69
CA GLY A 60 -0.49 -8.36 9.28
C GLY A 60 -0.39 -8.01 10.77
N ASP A 61 0.64 -7.23 11.09
CA ASP A 61 0.99 -6.80 12.44
C ASP A 61 0.33 -5.49 12.87
N THR A 62 -0.65 -4.97 12.10
CA THR A 62 -1.29 -3.65 12.32
C THR A 62 -1.75 -3.45 13.75
N ILE A 63 -2.45 -4.43 14.33
CA ILE A 63 -3.07 -4.29 15.66
C ILE A 63 -2.02 -4.07 16.74
N ASP A 64 -0.95 -4.87 16.71
CA ASP A 64 0.10 -4.84 17.73
C ASP A 64 1.00 -3.61 17.55
N ILE A 65 1.38 -3.28 16.31
CA ILE A 65 2.13 -2.06 16.01
C ILE A 65 1.35 -0.83 16.45
N ALA A 66 0.07 -0.72 16.08
CA ALA A 66 -0.74 0.46 16.38
C ALA A 66 -0.90 0.71 17.88
N LYS A 67 -1.14 -0.35 18.66
CA LYS A 67 -1.27 -0.24 20.13
C LYS A 67 0.05 0.18 20.78
N ARG A 68 1.16 -0.39 20.34
CA ARG A 68 2.49 -0.13 20.91
C ARG A 68 3.01 1.27 20.57
N ALA A 69 2.88 1.66 19.29
CA ALA A 69 3.36 2.94 18.78
C ALA A 69 2.34 4.09 18.97
N ASN A 70 1.13 3.78 19.43
CA ASN A 70 0.01 4.73 19.49
C ASN A 70 -0.28 5.37 18.12
N SER A 71 -0.21 4.57 17.06
CA SER A 71 -0.39 5.02 15.67
C SER A 71 -1.86 5.30 15.37
N GLN A 72 -2.11 6.29 14.53
CA GLN A 72 -3.39 6.41 13.85
C GLN A 72 -3.51 5.30 12.80
N VAL A 73 -4.65 4.60 12.71
CA VAL A 73 -4.88 3.59 11.67
C VAL A 73 -6.07 3.99 10.80
N ILE A 74 -5.83 4.30 9.53
CA ILE A 74 -6.87 4.74 8.60
C ILE A 74 -7.25 3.58 7.69
N ALA A 75 -8.53 3.24 7.68
CA ALA A 75 -9.10 2.14 6.90
C ALA A 75 -10.56 2.43 6.52
N THR A 76 -11.18 1.57 5.71
CA THR A 76 -12.62 1.64 5.42
C THR A 76 -13.46 1.51 6.70
N PHE A 77 -14.70 1.98 6.66
CA PHE A 77 -15.48 2.25 7.86
C PHE A 77 -15.62 1.01 8.78
N GLU A 78 -15.99 -0.11 8.18
CA GLU A 78 -16.13 -1.38 8.89
C GLU A 78 -14.79 -1.92 9.40
N LEU A 79 -13.70 -1.77 8.63
CA LEU A 79 -12.36 -2.22 9.03
C LEU A 79 -11.81 -1.37 10.18
N GLY A 80 -11.93 -0.05 10.09
CA GLY A 80 -11.57 0.87 11.18
C GLY A 80 -12.38 0.57 12.45
N THR A 81 -13.69 0.35 12.32
CA THR A 81 -14.55 -0.01 13.47
C THR A 81 -14.15 -1.36 14.06
N TRP A 82 -13.85 -2.35 13.23
CA TRP A 82 -13.38 -3.66 13.69
C TRP A 82 -12.03 -3.55 14.42
N LEU A 83 -11.09 -2.74 13.91
CA LEU A 83 -9.81 -2.46 14.58
C LEU A 83 -10.01 -1.77 15.94
N SER A 84 -10.94 -0.82 16.05
CA SER A 84 -11.32 -0.24 17.35
C SER A 84 -11.81 -1.31 18.32
N MET A 85 -12.62 -2.27 17.85
CA MET A 85 -13.08 -3.41 18.67
C MET A 85 -11.93 -4.36 19.07
N GLN A 86 -10.87 -4.44 18.25
CA GLN A 86 -9.64 -5.14 18.62
C GLN A 86 -8.76 -4.33 19.61
N GLY A 87 -9.16 -3.13 20.00
CA GLY A 87 -8.46 -2.28 20.98
C GLY A 87 -7.46 -1.31 20.36
N VAL A 88 -7.55 -1.02 19.06
CA VAL A 88 -6.75 0.04 18.43
C VAL A 88 -7.43 1.39 18.66
N GLU A 89 -6.94 2.16 19.63
CA GLU A 89 -7.54 3.46 20.01
C GLU A 89 -7.45 4.51 18.89
N GLY A 90 -6.36 4.49 18.10
CA GLY A 90 -6.13 5.39 16.98
C GLY A 90 -6.85 5.02 15.67
N ALA A 91 -7.72 4.00 15.68
CA ALA A 91 -8.43 3.59 14.48
C ALA A 91 -9.40 4.70 14.01
N THR A 92 -9.25 5.09 12.74
CA THR A 92 -9.97 6.18 12.09
C THR A 92 -10.77 5.61 10.91
N PRO A 93 -12.07 5.31 11.10
CA PRO A 93 -12.95 4.84 10.05
C PRO A 93 -13.14 5.90 8.94
N ALA A 94 -12.93 5.51 7.69
CA ALA A 94 -13.10 6.35 6.51
C ALA A 94 -13.90 5.61 5.42
N ASN A 95 -14.16 6.24 4.27
CA ASN A 95 -14.79 5.54 3.15
C ASN A 95 -14.32 6.12 1.81
N HIS A 96 -14.59 5.40 0.74
CA HIS A 96 -14.32 5.77 -0.64
C HIS A 96 -14.74 7.22 -0.95
N GLY A 97 -13.86 7.97 -1.61
CA GLY A 97 -14.04 9.38 -1.92
C GLY A 97 -13.70 10.32 -0.76
N GLY A 98 -13.67 9.82 0.48
CA GLY A 98 -13.26 10.57 1.66
C GLY A 98 -11.76 10.81 1.69
N THR A 99 -11.36 11.99 2.19
CA THR A 99 -9.97 12.35 2.49
C THR A 99 -9.82 12.54 4.00
N VAL A 100 -8.78 11.95 4.57
CA VAL A 100 -8.49 11.99 6.01
C VAL A 100 -7.10 12.58 6.22
N GLU A 101 -6.97 13.46 7.20
CA GLU A 101 -5.68 14.01 7.63
C GLU A 101 -4.98 13.07 8.61
N PHE A 102 -3.65 13.05 8.54
CA PHE A 102 -2.77 12.36 9.48
C PHE A 102 -1.48 13.17 9.68
N ALA A 103 -0.60 12.70 10.56
CA ALA A 103 0.67 13.40 10.83
C ALA A 103 1.53 13.55 9.56
N GLY A 104 1.71 14.79 9.10
CA GLY A 104 2.51 15.13 7.93
C GLY A 104 1.81 14.97 6.56
N GLY A 105 0.53 14.57 6.50
CA GLY A 105 -0.11 14.32 5.21
C GLY A 105 -1.62 14.11 5.21
N THR A 106 -2.13 13.68 4.05
CA THR A 106 -3.52 13.28 3.86
C THR A 106 -3.62 12.01 3.02
N VAL A 107 -4.68 11.23 3.23
CA VAL A 107 -5.00 10.05 2.42
C VAL A 107 -6.43 10.15 1.90
N LYS A 108 -6.63 9.94 0.60
CA LYS A 108 -7.94 9.77 -0.02
C LYS A 108 -8.16 8.31 -0.38
N LEU A 109 -9.28 7.73 0.05
CA LEU A 109 -9.62 6.35 -0.27
C LEU A 109 -10.26 6.28 -1.66
N THR A 110 -9.75 5.41 -2.53
CA THR A 110 -10.24 5.17 -3.89
C THR A 110 -10.81 3.76 -4.00
N PRO A 111 -11.75 3.50 -4.92
CA PRO A 111 -12.23 2.14 -5.15
C PRO A 111 -11.08 1.17 -5.44
N ALA A 112 -11.19 -0.05 -4.92
CA ALA A 112 -10.44 -1.22 -5.35
C ALA A 112 -11.42 -2.37 -5.61
N TRP A 113 -11.13 -3.21 -6.59
CA TRP A 113 -11.96 -4.37 -6.93
C TRP A 113 -11.29 -5.64 -6.44
N HIS A 114 -11.61 -6.00 -5.20
CA HIS A 114 -11.09 -7.19 -4.52
C HIS A 114 -12.05 -7.59 -3.37
N THR A 115 -11.74 -8.66 -2.65
CA THR A 115 -12.46 -9.03 -1.42
C THR A 115 -11.80 -8.42 -0.19
N SER A 116 -12.51 -8.37 0.93
CA SER A 116 -11.97 -7.87 2.21
C SER A 116 -12.55 -8.71 3.34
N SER A 117 -11.80 -9.75 3.72
CA SER A 117 -12.14 -10.62 4.84
C SER A 117 -10.90 -10.91 5.67
N TYR A 118 -11.07 -11.21 6.95
CA TYR A 118 -9.98 -11.56 7.85
C TYR A 118 -10.27 -12.92 8.48
N GLN A 119 -9.29 -13.83 8.45
CA GLN A 119 -9.36 -15.11 9.14
C GLN A 119 -8.81 -14.97 10.56
N LEU A 120 -9.64 -15.26 11.56
CA LEU A 120 -9.25 -15.33 12.97
C LEU A 120 -8.45 -16.61 13.25
N GLU A 121 -7.74 -16.66 14.38
CA GLU A 121 -6.94 -17.82 14.80
C GLU A 121 -7.76 -19.12 14.92
N ASP A 122 -9.05 -19.01 15.25
CA ASP A 122 -9.97 -20.15 15.33
C ASP A 122 -10.48 -20.64 13.97
N GLY A 123 -10.04 -20.00 12.88
CA GLY A 123 -10.41 -20.29 11.50
C GLY A 123 -11.66 -19.57 11.00
N THR A 124 -12.36 -18.81 11.86
CA THR A 124 -13.55 -18.04 11.48
C THR A 124 -13.18 -16.87 10.56
N PHE A 125 -13.98 -16.66 9.52
CA PHE A 125 -13.86 -15.47 8.66
C PHE A 125 -14.81 -14.36 9.12
N VAL A 126 -14.27 -13.16 9.29
CA VAL A 126 -15.04 -11.91 9.39
C VAL A 126 -14.84 -11.09 8.11
N ALA A 127 -15.82 -10.29 7.73
CA ALA A 127 -15.76 -9.46 6.51
C ALA A 127 -15.98 -7.99 6.86
N PRO A 128 -14.98 -7.30 7.44
CA PRO A 128 -15.15 -5.94 7.92
C PRO A 128 -15.01 -4.93 6.77
N GLY A 129 -15.95 -4.96 5.84
CA GLY A 129 -16.08 -3.98 4.77
C GLY A 129 -15.55 -4.45 3.42
N ILE A 130 -15.11 -3.48 2.61
CA ILE A 130 -14.63 -3.67 1.23
C ILE A 130 -13.23 -3.05 1.10
N PRO A 131 -12.42 -3.49 0.11
CA PRO A 131 -11.06 -2.99 -0.07
C PRO A 131 -11.05 -1.56 -0.62
N ALA A 132 -9.95 -0.85 -0.41
CA ALA A 132 -9.71 0.47 -0.97
C ALA A 132 -8.25 0.61 -1.47
N GLY A 133 -8.09 1.29 -2.59
CA GLY A 133 -6.82 1.94 -2.93
C GLY A 133 -6.69 3.26 -2.16
N MET A 134 -5.51 3.87 -2.18
CA MET A 134 -5.21 5.05 -1.38
C MET A 134 -4.31 6.04 -2.13
N VAL A 135 -4.78 7.28 -2.27
CA VAL A 135 -3.98 8.41 -2.76
C VAL A 135 -3.45 9.18 -1.55
N ILE A 136 -2.16 9.06 -1.33
CA ILE A 136 -1.41 9.53 -0.17
C ILE A 136 -0.62 10.77 -0.57
N ARG A 137 -0.84 11.87 0.12
CA ARG A 137 -0.07 13.12 -0.04
C ARG A 137 0.83 13.28 1.16
N PHE A 138 2.12 13.06 0.96
CA PHE A 138 3.10 13.00 2.04
C PHE A 138 4.50 13.35 1.52
N GLY A 139 5.31 14.05 2.32
CA GLY A 139 6.68 14.42 1.93
C GLY A 139 6.79 15.22 0.62
N GLY A 140 5.74 15.96 0.25
CA GLY A 140 5.67 16.71 -1.02
C GLY A 140 5.44 15.86 -2.27
N LYS A 141 5.04 14.60 -2.11
CA LYS A 141 4.69 13.67 -3.21
C LYS A 141 3.23 13.23 -3.13
N THR A 142 2.66 12.89 -4.28
CA THR A 142 1.38 12.16 -4.39
C THR A 142 1.67 10.70 -4.76
N ILE A 143 1.45 9.79 -3.83
CA ILE A 143 1.66 8.35 -3.97
C ILE A 143 0.30 7.65 -4.05
N TYR A 144 0.12 6.76 -5.03
CA TYR A 144 -1.02 5.86 -5.08
C TYR A 144 -0.60 4.46 -4.61
N ALA A 145 -1.17 3.99 -3.51
CA ALA A 145 -1.09 2.59 -3.10
C ALA A 145 -2.37 1.89 -3.57
N ALA A 146 -2.27 0.97 -4.53
CA ALA A 146 -3.46 0.35 -5.11
C ALA A 146 -4.15 -0.65 -4.18
N GLY A 147 -3.43 -1.18 -3.19
CA GLY A 147 -3.81 -2.40 -2.49
C GLY A 147 -3.95 -3.56 -3.47
N ASP A 148 -4.69 -4.57 -3.07
CA ASP A 148 -5.08 -5.65 -3.97
C ASP A 148 -6.28 -5.23 -4.79
N THR A 149 -6.14 -5.31 -6.11
CA THR A 149 -7.22 -4.96 -7.04
C THR A 149 -6.99 -5.63 -8.39
N ALA A 150 -8.09 -5.87 -9.11
CA ALA A 150 -8.06 -6.05 -10.56
C ALA A 150 -7.88 -4.71 -11.29
N LEU A 151 -7.71 -4.76 -12.62
CA LEU A 151 -7.79 -3.58 -13.48
C LEU A 151 -9.24 -3.09 -13.58
N PHE A 152 -9.46 -1.78 -13.46
CA PHE A 152 -10.79 -1.17 -13.63
C PHE A 152 -10.69 0.22 -14.24
N LEU A 153 -11.76 0.66 -14.90
CA LEU A 153 -11.76 1.88 -15.72
C LEU A 153 -11.54 3.15 -14.89
N ASP A 154 -12.07 3.20 -13.67
CA ASP A 154 -12.02 4.38 -12.80
C ASP A 154 -10.60 4.70 -12.30
N MET A 155 -9.59 3.85 -12.57
CA MET A 155 -8.18 4.22 -12.43
C MET A 155 -7.84 5.49 -13.24
N GLN A 156 -8.59 5.80 -14.30
CA GLN A 156 -8.45 7.08 -15.03
C GLN A 156 -8.84 8.31 -14.21
N LEU A 157 -9.79 8.17 -13.26
CA LEU A 157 -10.15 9.26 -12.35
C LEU A 157 -9.04 9.48 -11.31
N ILE A 158 -8.36 8.41 -10.90
CA ILE A 158 -7.21 8.50 -9.99
C ILE A 158 -6.05 9.26 -10.64
N ALA A 159 -5.90 9.17 -11.97
CA ALA A 159 -4.87 9.92 -12.70
C ALA A 159 -5.03 11.45 -12.60
N GLU A 160 -6.23 11.96 -12.29
CA GLU A 160 -6.47 13.40 -12.08
C GLU A 160 -5.79 13.92 -10.81
N GLU A 161 -5.40 13.02 -9.90
CA GLU A 161 -4.68 13.33 -8.67
C GLU A 161 -3.19 13.66 -8.92
N GLN A 162 -2.70 13.51 -10.16
CA GLN A 162 -1.32 13.80 -10.59
C GLN A 162 -0.28 13.02 -9.76
N LEU A 163 -0.24 11.71 -9.99
CA LEU A 163 0.57 10.78 -9.22
C LEU A 163 2.07 10.93 -9.54
N ASP A 164 2.89 11.15 -8.51
CA ASP A 164 4.34 11.01 -8.61
C ASP A 164 4.72 9.53 -8.62
N VAL A 165 4.08 8.74 -7.76
CA VAL A 165 4.42 7.32 -7.54
C VAL A 165 3.15 6.47 -7.55
N ALA A 166 3.20 5.29 -8.16
CA ALA A 166 2.19 4.25 -8.01
C ALA A 166 2.83 2.95 -7.51
N LEU A 167 2.30 2.41 -6.41
CA LEU A 167 2.61 1.09 -5.87
C LEU A 167 1.54 0.14 -6.40
N LEU A 168 1.91 -0.74 -7.33
CA LEU A 168 0.96 -1.56 -8.10
C LEU A 168 1.22 -3.05 -7.92
N PRO A 169 0.19 -3.85 -7.58
CA PRO A 169 0.34 -5.29 -7.53
C PRO A 169 0.54 -5.84 -8.95
N ILE A 170 1.45 -6.80 -9.09
CA ILE A 170 1.69 -7.49 -10.37
C ILE A 170 1.54 -9.00 -10.27
N GLY A 171 1.06 -9.53 -9.14
CA GLY A 171 1.07 -10.95 -8.80
C GLY A 171 0.24 -11.87 -9.70
N ASP A 172 -0.69 -11.34 -10.49
CA ASP A 172 -1.76 -12.11 -11.15
C ASP A 172 -2.56 -12.88 -10.09
N HIS A 173 -3.26 -13.96 -10.46
CA HIS A 173 -4.02 -14.90 -9.63
C HIS A 173 -5.07 -14.30 -8.66
N PHE A 174 -4.65 -13.46 -7.72
CA PHE A 174 -5.46 -12.68 -6.78
C PHE A 174 -5.57 -11.19 -7.15
N THR A 175 -4.59 -10.64 -7.87
CA THR A 175 -4.50 -9.21 -8.23
C THR A 175 -4.33 -9.03 -9.74
N MET A 176 -4.09 -7.79 -10.20
CA MET A 176 -3.53 -7.57 -11.53
C MET A 176 -2.25 -8.39 -11.73
N GLY A 177 -2.13 -9.03 -12.89
CA GLY A 177 -0.85 -9.53 -13.41
C GLY A 177 -0.08 -8.44 -14.16
N PRO A 178 1.13 -8.72 -14.66
CA PRO A 178 1.97 -7.72 -15.33
C PRO A 178 1.30 -7.02 -16.52
N ASP A 179 0.48 -7.73 -17.30
CA ASP A 179 -0.24 -7.18 -18.45
C ASP A 179 -1.30 -6.15 -18.06
N ASP A 180 -2.11 -6.47 -17.05
CA ASP A 180 -3.15 -5.57 -16.55
C ASP A 180 -2.55 -4.43 -15.73
N ALA A 181 -1.46 -4.67 -15.00
CA ALA A 181 -0.71 -3.62 -14.31
C ALA A 181 -0.11 -2.62 -15.32
N LEU A 182 0.40 -3.06 -16.48
CA LEU A 182 0.87 -2.15 -17.53
C LEU A 182 -0.27 -1.28 -18.08
N ARG A 183 -1.46 -1.85 -18.27
CA ARG A 183 -2.66 -1.09 -18.67
C ARG A 183 -3.07 -0.10 -17.58
N ALA A 184 -2.98 -0.49 -16.30
CA ALA A 184 -3.19 0.40 -15.17
C ALA A 184 -2.20 1.57 -15.18
N VAL A 185 -0.90 1.33 -15.44
CA VAL A 185 0.11 2.40 -15.59
C VAL A 185 -0.28 3.38 -16.69
N SER A 186 -0.75 2.90 -17.84
CA SER A 186 -1.23 3.79 -18.93
C SER A 186 -2.44 4.63 -18.54
N MET A 187 -3.33 4.12 -17.68
CA MET A 187 -4.50 4.86 -17.17
C MET A 187 -4.10 5.87 -16.09
N LEU A 188 -3.30 5.44 -15.12
CA LEU A 188 -2.88 6.20 -13.94
C LEU A 188 -1.85 7.29 -14.27
N ARG A 189 -1.01 7.06 -15.28
CA ARG A 189 0.07 7.96 -15.73
C ARG A 189 0.99 8.47 -14.61
N PRO A 190 1.51 7.61 -13.70
CA PRO A 190 2.42 8.05 -12.65
C PRO A 190 3.80 8.37 -13.21
N GLY A 191 4.58 9.22 -12.52
CA GLY A 191 5.99 9.41 -12.85
C GLY A 191 6.83 8.16 -12.60
N ILE A 192 6.59 7.51 -11.46
CA ILE A 192 7.30 6.34 -10.95
C ILE A 192 6.31 5.20 -10.68
N VAL A 193 6.72 3.97 -11.00
CA VAL A 193 6.00 2.75 -10.65
C VAL A 193 6.92 1.86 -9.79
N VAL A 194 6.38 1.38 -8.67
CA VAL A 194 7.02 0.36 -7.84
C VAL A 194 6.12 -0.87 -7.85
N PRO A 195 6.50 -1.96 -8.53
CA PRO A 195 5.71 -3.19 -8.53
C PRO A 195 5.74 -3.85 -7.14
N CYS A 196 4.63 -4.43 -6.72
CA CYS A 196 4.46 -5.08 -5.44
C CYS A 196 3.59 -6.35 -5.57
N HIS A 197 3.32 -7.03 -4.44
CA HIS A 197 2.47 -8.23 -4.39
C HIS A 197 2.85 -9.30 -5.44
N TYR A 198 4.14 -9.65 -5.53
CA TYR A 198 4.66 -10.68 -6.42
C TYR A 198 5.81 -11.44 -5.76
N ASN A 199 6.08 -12.66 -6.22
CA ASN A 199 7.17 -13.55 -5.76
C ASN A 199 7.20 -13.84 -4.24
N THR A 200 6.15 -13.48 -3.49
CA THR A 200 6.05 -13.80 -2.05
C THR A 200 5.62 -15.25 -1.85
N PHE A 201 4.71 -15.74 -2.70
CA PHE A 201 4.18 -17.09 -2.66
C PHE A 201 4.20 -17.73 -4.07
N PRO A 202 4.24 -19.07 -4.19
CA PRO A 202 4.29 -19.74 -5.49
C PRO A 202 3.19 -19.32 -6.49
N PRO A 203 1.92 -19.07 -6.08
CA PRO A 203 0.87 -18.67 -7.03
C PRO A 203 1.05 -17.30 -7.68
N ILE A 204 1.92 -16.45 -7.13
CA ILE A 204 2.13 -15.06 -7.57
C ILE A 204 3.56 -14.81 -8.08
N GLU A 205 4.23 -15.86 -8.56
CA GLU A 205 5.54 -15.76 -9.19
C GLU A 205 5.45 -15.04 -10.55
N GLN A 206 6.20 -13.96 -10.73
CA GLN A 206 6.09 -13.06 -11.88
C GLN A 206 7.45 -12.54 -12.38
N PRO A 207 7.62 -12.39 -13.71
CA PRO A 207 8.86 -11.90 -14.31
C PRO A 207 8.94 -10.37 -14.26
N VAL A 208 9.30 -9.81 -13.10
CA VAL A 208 9.30 -8.35 -12.84
C VAL A 208 10.18 -7.55 -13.82
N ASP A 209 11.31 -8.09 -14.29
CA ASP A 209 12.17 -7.41 -15.26
C ASP A 209 11.50 -7.25 -16.64
N THR A 210 10.67 -8.21 -17.04
CA THR A 210 9.86 -8.10 -18.26
C THR A 210 8.78 -7.04 -18.10
N PHE A 211 8.11 -6.99 -16.94
CA PHE A 211 7.16 -5.93 -16.62
C PHE A 211 7.81 -4.56 -16.71
N ARG A 212 8.95 -4.38 -16.03
CA ARG A 212 9.76 -3.15 -16.08
C ARG A 212 10.06 -2.73 -17.52
N SER A 213 10.66 -3.63 -18.29
CA SER A 213 11.10 -3.33 -19.66
C SER A 213 9.94 -2.86 -20.53
N ARG A 214 8.76 -3.47 -20.36
CA ARG A 214 7.56 -3.10 -21.11
C ARG A 214 7.01 -1.75 -20.69
N VAL A 215 6.82 -1.52 -19.39
CA VAL A 215 6.35 -0.21 -18.88
C VAL A 215 7.24 0.92 -19.36
N GLU A 216 8.56 0.79 -19.23
CA GLU A 216 9.51 1.83 -19.63
C GLU A 216 9.59 2.03 -21.17
N SER A 217 9.15 1.04 -21.97
CA SER A 217 9.11 1.14 -23.43
C SER A 217 7.77 1.61 -24.00
N GLU A 218 6.67 1.36 -23.29
CA GLU A 218 5.30 1.58 -23.74
C GLU A 218 4.66 2.82 -23.07
N THR A 219 5.28 3.37 -22.01
CA THR A 219 4.78 4.51 -21.25
C THR A 219 5.88 5.52 -20.92
N ALA A 220 5.51 6.67 -20.36
CA ALA A 220 6.48 7.66 -19.86
C ALA A 220 6.95 7.37 -18.41
N SER A 221 6.41 6.34 -17.77
CA SER A 221 6.70 6.01 -16.37
C SER A 221 8.05 5.29 -16.25
N ARG A 222 8.76 5.56 -15.15
CA ARG A 222 9.97 4.81 -14.77
C ARG A 222 9.63 3.73 -13.76
N VAL A 223 10.25 2.56 -13.87
CA VAL A 223 9.98 1.45 -12.93
C VAL A 223 11.17 1.25 -12.00
N PHE A 224 10.91 1.26 -10.70
CA PHE A 224 11.89 0.93 -9.67
C PHE A 224 11.54 -0.42 -9.07
N VAL A 225 12.27 -1.45 -9.49
CA VAL A 225 12.23 -2.77 -8.86
C VAL A 225 13.14 -2.71 -7.63
N LEU A 226 12.54 -2.85 -6.46
CA LEU A 226 13.25 -2.93 -5.20
C LEU A 226 13.43 -4.39 -4.81
N GLU A 227 14.50 -4.72 -4.12
CA GLU A 227 14.55 -5.95 -3.33
C GLU A 227 13.79 -5.72 -2.02
N PRO A 228 13.18 -6.75 -1.41
CA PRO A 228 12.59 -6.61 -0.08
C PRO A 228 13.63 -6.14 0.96
N GLY A 229 13.28 -5.11 1.73
CA GLY A 229 14.16 -4.32 2.60
C GLY A 229 14.85 -3.13 1.89
N GLY A 230 14.69 -3.01 0.57
CA GLY A 230 15.28 -1.95 -0.24
C GLY A 230 14.63 -0.59 -0.03
N VAL A 231 15.42 0.48 -0.19
CA VAL A 231 15.00 1.86 0.01
C VAL A 231 15.16 2.66 -1.28
N LEU A 232 14.11 3.40 -1.65
CA LEU A 232 14.10 4.40 -2.72
C LEU A 232 14.02 5.81 -2.11
N ASP A 233 14.94 6.69 -2.48
CA ASP A 233 14.86 8.12 -2.16
C ASP A 233 14.02 8.83 -3.24
N LEU A 234 12.84 9.30 -2.85
CA LEU A 234 11.86 9.95 -3.72
C LEU A 234 12.11 11.47 -3.86
N THR A 235 13.06 12.05 -3.14
CA THR A 235 13.34 13.50 -3.22
C THR A 235 14.00 13.90 -4.52
N THR A 236 14.74 12.98 -5.13
CA THR A 236 15.51 13.21 -6.36
C THR A 236 15.00 12.43 -7.56
N ALA A 237 13.98 11.57 -7.35
CA ALA A 237 13.48 10.62 -8.33
C ALA A 237 12.50 11.24 -9.32
#